data_AF-A0A437QJG5-F1
#
_entry.id   AF-A0A437QJG5-F1
#
_cell.length_a   1.000
_cell.length_b   1.000
_cell.length_c   1.000
_cell.angle_alpha   90.00
_cell.angle_beta   90.00
_cell.angle_gamma   90.00
#
_symmetry.space_group_name_H-M   'P 1'
#
loop_
_entity.id
_entity.type
_entity.pdbx_description
1 polymer ?
#
loop_
_entity_poly.entity_id
_entity_poly.type
_entity_poly.pdbx_seq_one_letter_code
_entity_poly.pdbx_strand_id
1 'polypeptide(L)'
;MAPRINPLKLNKLQLRTLALVQVLINEAGQGMRDPETGDVILPSLPAPHGDHVHIGPYVVSAREISGFSNKGVWAALARKGLARGGPPVTITAEGLAYDTGLSEQFVAPSDH
;
A
#
# COMPACT_ATOMS: atom_id res chain seq x y z
N MET A 1 -12.76 19.69 6.88
CA MET A 1 -11.34 19.87 7.26
C MET A 1 -10.50 19.08 6.28
N ALA A 2 -9.44 19.66 5.71
CA ALA A 2 -8.50 18.88 4.89
C ALA A 2 -7.90 17.77 5.78
N PRO A 3 -7.79 16.52 5.30
CA PRO A 3 -7.06 15.49 6.02
C PRO A 3 -5.65 16.01 6.29
N ARG A 4 -5.20 15.99 7.55
CA ARG A 4 -3.79 16.25 7.85
C ARG A 4 -2.98 15.09 7.29
N ILE A 5 -1.87 15.35 6.59
CA ILE A 5 -0.95 14.29 6.14
C ILE A 5 -0.54 13.42 7.33
N ASN A 6 -0.62 12.10 7.18
CA ASN A 6 -0.27 11.09 8.20
C ASN A 6 -0.81 11.37 9.62
N PRO A 7 -2.13 11.53 9.83
CA PRO A 7 -2.68 11.93 11.12
C PRO A 7 -2.55 10.83 12.19
N LEU A 8 -2.40 9.57 11.79
CA LEU A 8 -2.23 8.42 12.69
C LEU A 8 -0.76 8.17 13.08
N LYS A 9 0.16 9.04 12.63
CA LYS A 9 1.60 9.00 12.94
C LYS A 9 2.23 7.65 12.61
N LEU A 10 1.90 7.11 11.44
CA LEU A 10 2.56 5.94 10.89
C LEU A 10 4.06 6.23 10.72
N ASN A 11 4.90 5.23 11.01
CA ASN A 11 6.33 5.35 10.75
C ASN A 11 6.64 5.27 9.25
N LYS A 12 7.87 5.59 8.85
CA LYS A 12 8.27 5.62 7.43
C LYS A 12 8.00 4.31 6.68
N LEU A 13 8.22 3.16 7.33
CA LEU A 13 7.99 1.86 6.71
C LEU A 13 6.50 1.61 6.49
N GLN A 14 5.67 1.88 7.51
CA GLN A 14 4.20 1.73 7.43
C GLN A 14 3.60 2.66 6.37
N LEU A 15 4.02 3.93 6.33
CA LEU A 15 3.59 4.89 5.32
C LEU A 15 3.88 4.40 3.91
N ARG A 16 5.13 4.00 3.66
CA ARG A 16 5.54 3.53 2.34
C ARG A 16 4.79 2.27 1.93
N THR A 17 4.61 1.31 2.85
CA THR A 17 3.84 0.11 2.56
C THR A 17 2.40 0.42 2.19
N LEU A 18 1.73 1.30 2.94
CA LEU A 18 0.37 1.70 2.63
C LEU A 18 0.28 2.42 1.27
N ALA A 19 1.22 3.33 1.00
CA ALA A 19 1.26 4.10 -0.23
C ALA A 19 1.48 3.21 -1.47
N LEU A 20 2.42 2.26 -1.42
CA LEU A 20 2.66 1.32 -2.52
C LEU A 20 1.44 0.42 -2.77
N VAL A 21 0.73 0.02 -1.71
CA VAL A 21 -0.49 -0.78 -1.85
C VAL A 21 -1.64 0.04 -2.44
N GLN A 22 -1.76 1.32 -2.06
CA GLN A 22 -2.73 2.24 -2.68
C GLN A 22 -2.47 2.38 -4.18
N VAL A 23 -1.20 2.44 -4.61
CA VAL A 23 -0.84 2.45 -6.04
C VAL A 23 -1.29 1.16 -6.75
N LEU A 24 -1.00 -0.02 -6.17
CA LEU A 24 -1.43 -1.30 -6.74
C LEU A 24 -2.95 -1.34 -6.96
N ILE A 25 -3.72 -0.78 -6.03
CA ILE A 25 -5.18 -0.79 -6.10
C ILE A 25 -5.71 0.28 -7.05
N ASN A 26 -5.28 1.54 -6.88
CA ASN A 26 -5.88 2.69 -7.56
C ASN A 26 -5.38 2.86 -9.00
N GLU A 27 -4.11 2.53 -9.27
CA GLU A 27 -3.51 2.73 -10.59
C GLU A 27 -3.41 1.42 -11.38
N ALA A 28 -3.06 0.32 -10.72
CA ALA A 28 -2.93 -0.98 -11.39
C ALA A 28 -4.24 -1.79 -11.42
N GLY A 29 -5.29 -1.31 -10.74
CA GLY A 29 -6.59 -1.99 -10.67
C GLY A 29 -6.52 -3.35 -9.98
N GLN A 30 -5.54 -3.58 -9.11
CA GLN A 30 -5.38 -4.88 -8.44
C GLN A 30 -6.32 -5.05 -7.25
N GLY A 31 -6.75 -6.29 -7.05
CA GLY A 31 -7.59 -6.71 -5.93
C GLY A 31 -9.07 -6.77 -6.27
N MET A 32 -9.86 -7.23 -5.30
CA MET A 32 -11.31 -7.37 -5.39
C MET A 32 -11.95 -6.36 -4.44
N ARG A 33 -12.71 -5.42 -4.99
CA ARG A 33 -13.41 -4.40 -4.21
C ARG A 33 -14.75 -4.92 -3.72
N ASP A 34 -14.99 -4.76 -2.42
CA ASP A 34 -16.29 -4.97 -1.80
C ASP A 34 -17.16 -3.72 -2.02
N PRO A 35 -18.33 -3.82 -2.68
CA PRO A 35 -19.19 -2.69 -2.97
C PRO A 35 -19.94 -2.15 -1.73
N GLU A 36 -20.12 -2.94 -0.68
CA GLU A 36 -20.84 -2.53 0.53
C GLU A 36 -19.92 -1.76 1.48
N THR A 37 -18.68 -2.22 1.62
CA THR A 37 -17.71 -1.64 2.57
C THR A 37 -16.73 -0.67 1.91
N GLY A 38 -16.49 -0.81 0.61
CA GLY A 38 -15.44 -0.07 -0.12
C GLY A 38 -14.04 -0.62 0.08
N ASP A 39 -13.89 -1.68 0.88
CA ASP A 39 -12.63 -2.38 1.14
C ASP A 39 -12.13 -3.11 -0.10
N VAL A 40 -10.82 -3.35 -0.16
CA VAL A 40 -10.20 -4.07 -1.28
C VAL A 40 -9.35 -5.21 -0.76
N ILE A 41 -9.62 -6.41 -1.26
CA ILE A 41 -8.87 -7.63 -0.96
C ILE A 41 -7.79 -7.81 -2.03
N LEU A 42 -6.52 -7.79 -1.63
CA LEU A 42 -5.40 -8.18 -2.47
C LEU A 42 -5.03 -9.65 -2.20
N PRO A 43 -5.25 -10.56 -3.17
CA PRO A 43 -4.99 -11.98 -2.99
C PRO A 43 -3.50 -12.29 -2.79
N SER A 44 -2.63 -11.45 -3.38
CA SER A 44 -1.19 -11.53 -3.25
C SER A 44 -0.57 -10.14 -3.33
N LEU A 45 0.66 -10.02 -2.84
CA LEU A 45 1.50 -8.84 -3.01
C LEU A 45 2.63 -9.18 -3.98
N PRO A 46 3.09 -8.22 -4.79
CA PRO A 46 4.23 -8.40 -5.68
C PRO A 46 5.48 -8.89 -4.94
N ALA A 47 6.20 -9.80 -5.58
CA ALA A 47 7.51 -10.26 -5.15
C ALA A 47 8.61 -9.54 -5.96
N PRO A 48 9.79 -9.30 -5.38
CA PRO A 48 10.91 -8.72 -6.13
C PRO A 48 11.42 -9.66 -7.21
N HIS A 49 11.78 -9.10 -8.35
CA HIS A 49 12.52 -9.76 -9.41
C HIS A 49 13.93 -9.16 -9.46
N GLY A 50 14.87 -9.78 -8.75
CA GLY A 50 16.20 -9.19 -8.52
C GLY A 50 16.14 -8.07 -7.48
N ASP A 51 16.63 -6.88 -7.84
CA ASP A 51 16.71 -5.71 -6.96
C ASP A 51 15.54 -4.71 -7.12
N HIS A 52 14.59 -4.99 -8.02
CA HIS A 52 13.44 -4.13 -8.31
C HIS A 52 12.11 -4.90 -8.35
N VAL A 53 11.01 -4.14 -8.28
CA VAL A 53 9.63 -4.64 -8.26
C VAL A 53 8.75 -3.67 -9.03
N HIS A 54 7.84 -4.19 -9.86
CA HIS A 54 6.79 -3.39 -10.48
C HIS A 54 5.63 -3.16 -9.52
N ILE A 55 5.24 -1.89 -9.32
CA ILE A 55 4.09 -1.45 -8.53
C ILE A 55 3.25 -0.55 -9.41
N GLY A 56 2.23 -1.12 -10.05
CA GLY A 56 1.46 -0.42 -11.07
C GLY A 56 2.37 0.11 -12.19
N PRO A 57 2.31 1.41 -12.53
CA PRO A 57 3.14 1.99 -13.59
C PRO A 57 4.59 2.28 -13.15
N TYR A 58 4.94 2.06 -11.88
CA TYR A 58 6.26 2.40 -11.34
C TYR A 58 7.15 1.18 -11.13
N VAL A 59 8.47 1.42 -11.19
CA VAL A 59 9.49 0.49 -10.73
C VAL A 59 10.09 1.02 -9.43
N VAL A 60 10.10 0.18 -8.39
CA VAL A 60 10.69 0.52 -7.08
C VAL A 60 11.75 -0.51 -6.70
N SER A 61 12.66 -0.12 -5.82
CA SER A 61 13.66 -1.07 -5.31
C SER A 61 13.03 -2.13 -4.41
N ALA A 62 13.60 -3.33 -4.39
CA ALA A 62 13.19 -4.41 -3.48
C ALA A 62 13.23 -3.98 -2.00
N ARG A 63 14.10 -3.03 -1.66
CA ARG A 63 14.19 -2.46 -0.30
C ARG A 63 12.96 -1.63 0.07
N GLU A 64 12.35 -0.95 -0.89
CA GLU A 64 11.18 -0.09 -0.65
C GLU A 64 9.91 -0.89 -0.34
N ILE A 65 9.79 -2.10 -0.91
CA ILE A 65 8.67 -3.02 -0.62
C ILE A 65 8.89 -3.89 0.62
N SER A 66 9.99 -3.70 1.37
CA SER A 66 10.34 -4.56 2.52
C SER A 66 9.24 -4.66 3.59
N GLY A 67 8.29 -3.73 3.63
CA GLY A 67 7.14 -3.82 4.52
C GLY A 67 6.06 -4.81 4.08
N PHE A 68 6.03 -5.24 2.82
CA PHE A 68 5.06 -6.23 2.31
C PHE A 68 5.20 -7.58 3.02
N SER A 69 6.43 -7.99 3.35
CA SER A 69 6.70 -9.22 4.11
C SER A 69 6.77 -9.00 5.63
N ASN A 70 6.66 -7.76 6.11
CA ASN A 70 6.81 -7.44 7.53
C ASN A 70 5.47 -7.54 8.28
N LYS A 71 5.28 -8.62 9.04
CA LYS A 71 4.08 -8.83 9.88
C LYS A 71 3.79 -7.68 10.86
N GLY A 72 4.84 -7.02 11.36
CA GLY A 72 4.70 -5.88 12.28
C GLY A 72 4.08 -4.65 11.63
N VAL A 73 4.32 -4.44 10.33
CA VAL A 73 3.69 -3.37 9.54
C VAL A 73 2.20 -3.65 9.43
N TRP A 74 1.82 -4.85 8.97
CA TRP A 74 0.41 -5.24 8.84
C TRP A 74 -0.35 -5.19 10.16
N ALA A 75 0.25 -5.69 11.24
CA ALA A 75 -0.34 -5.60 12.57
C ALA A 75 -0.54 -4.14 13.03
N ALA A 76 0.37 -3.24 12.69
CA ALA A 76 0.22 -1.83 13.02
C ALA A 76 -0.89 -1.16 12.20
N LEU A 77 -0.94 -1.40 10.88
CA LEU A 77 -2.01 -0.91 10.02
C LEU A 77 -3.38 -1.41 10.48
N ALA A 78 -3.47 -2.68 10.88
CA ALA A 78 -4.68 -3.26 11.44
C ALA A 78 -5.13 -2.62 12.75
N ARG A 79 -4.22 -2.40 13.71
CA ARG A 79 -4.53 -1.64 14.94
C ARG A 79 -4.97 -0.20 14.69
N LYS A 80 -4.65 0.34 13.51
CA LYS A 80 -5.03 1.69 13.07
C LYS A 80 -6.28 1.70 12.17
N GLY A 81 -6.88 0.54 11.91
CA GLY A 81 -8.08 0.42 11.08
C GLY A 81 -7.84 0.65 9.58
N LEU A 82 -6.59 0.59 9.11
CA LEU A 82 -6.24 0.86 7.70
C LEU A 82 -6.12 -0.43 6.86
N ALA A 83 -5.98 -1.58 7.51
CA ALA A 83 -5.87 -2.87 6.87
C ALA A 83 -6.46 -3.98 7.76
N ARG A 84 -6.70 -5.17 7.21
CA ARG A 84 -7.03 -6.38 7.95
C ARG A 84 -6.23 -7.57 7.41
N GLY A 85 -5.85 -8.46 8.32
CA GLY A 85 -5.10 -9.68 8.00
C GLY A 85 -3.61 -9.48 7.68
N GLY A 86 -2.96 -10.58 7.28
CA GLY A 86 -1.73 -10.61 6.46
C GLY A 86 -2.11 -11.13 5.07
N PRO A 87 -1.16 -11.47 4.16
CA PRO A 87 -1.52 -11.98 2.84
C PRO A 87 -2.45 -13.21 2.90
N PRO A 88 -3.64 -13.20 2.23
CA PRO A 88 -4.20 -12.11 1.42
C PRO A 88 -4.62 -10.89 2.27
N VAL A 89 -4.09 -9.70 1.94
CA VAL A 89 -4.32 -8.49 2.74
C VAL A 89 -5.60 -7.80 2.31
N THR A 90 -6.37 -7.29 3.27
CA THR A 90 -7.49 -6.38 3.00
C THR A 90 -7.09 -4.97 3.36
N ILE A 91 -7.31 -4.01 2.47
CA ILE A 91 -7.16 -2.58 2.75
C ILE A 91 -8.54 -2.00 2.94
N THR A 92 -8.71 -1.24 4.02
CA THR A 92 -10.02 -0.64 4.31
C THR A 92 -10.30 0.55 3.39
N ALA A 93 -11.57 0.97 3.28
CA ALA A 93 -11.90 2.23 2.62
C ALA A 93 -11.11 3.43 3.21
N GLU A 94 -10.94 3.48 4.53
CA GLU A 94 -10.12 4.49 5.20
C GLU A 94 -8.64 4.33 4.89
N GLY A 95 -8.14 3.10 4.78
CA GLY A 95 -6.78 2.78 4.35
C GLY A 95 -6.51 3.26 2.93
N LEU A 96 -7.47 3.10 2.02
CA LEU A 96 -7.37 3.61 0.65
C LEU A 96 -7.38 5.14 0.57
N ALA A 97 -8.20 5.79 1.40
CA ALA A 97 -8.31 7.24 1.45
C ALA A 97 -7.22 7.92 2.32
N TYR A 98 -6.38 7.13 3.00
CA TYR A 98 -5.39 7.67 3.92
C TYR A 98 -4.30 8.46 3.19
N ASP A 99 -4.17 9.74 3.52
CA ASP A 99 -3.11 10.59 2.99
C ASP A 99 -1.75 10.25 3.62
N THR A 100 -0.92 9.56 2.83
CA THR A 100 0.44 9.15 3.21
C THR A 100 1.47 10.26 3.00
N GLY A 101 1.17 11.29 2.20
CA GLY A 101 2.14 12.28 1.72
C GLY A 101 3.19 11.71 0.76
N LEU A 102 3.01 10.47 0.27
CA LEU A 102 3.96 9.76 -0.61
C LEU A 102 3.41 9.51 -2.02
N SER A 103 2.14 9.83 -2.29
CA SER A 103 1.49 9.51 -3.57
C SER A 103 2.20 10.09 -4.79
N GLU A 104 2.84 11.25 -4.65
CA GLU A 104 3.60 11.92 -5.73
C GLU A 104 5.09 11.53 -5.76
N GLN A 105 5.57 10.64 -4.88
CA GLN A 105 7.01 10.31 -4.77
C GLN A 105 7.41 9.05 -5.55
N PHE A 106 6.46 8.27 -6.06
CA PHE A 106 6.75 7.15 -6.94
C PHE A 106 6.81 7.70 -8.37
N VAL A 107 7.97 8.18 -8.82
CA VAL A 107 8.11 8.87 -10.13
C VAL A 107 9.24 8.29 -10.97
N ALA A 108 9.60 7.01 -10.80
CA ALA A 108 10.38 6.34 -11.84
C ALA A 108 9.39 5.67 -12.81
N PRO A 109 9.19 6.21 -14.03
CA PRO A 109 8.49 5.49 -15.07
C PRO A 109 9.17 4.14 -15.27
N SER A 110 8.38 3.09 -15.43
CA SER A 110 8.91 1.82 -15.95
C SER A 110 9.42 2.07 -17.37
N ASP A 111 10.74 2.13 -17.56
CA ASP A 111 11.36 2.09 -18.89
C ASP A 111 11.19 0.68 -19.47
N HIS A 112 10.00 0.41 -20.02
CA HIS A 112 9.75 -0.74 -20.88
C HIS A 112 8.88 -0.33 -22.07
#